data_AF-A0A3D2Y258-F1
#
_entry.id   AF-A0A3D2Y258-F1
#
_cell.length_a   1.000
_cell.length_b   1.000
_cell.length_c   1.000
_cell.angle_alpha   90.00
_cell.angle_beta   90.00
_cell.angle_gamma   90.00
#
_symmetry.space_group_name_H-M   'P 1'
#
loop_
_entity.id
_entity.type
_entity.pdbx_description
1 polymer ?
#
loop_
_entity_poly.entity_id
_entity_poly.type
_entity_poly.pdbx_seq_one_letter_code
_entity_poly.pdbx_strand_id
1 'polypeptide(L)'
;MADTPEESNHTSIQKRISAAKSNKQPNSLLPFAGNPRNNMPDGLPFQLGEYFILVEYSGRYLHPNKSGNIDYSLSPILSRVGLTYCDWKKMVTGIETAFKSSVSIEKLHNQRQKQTGFG
;
A
#
# COMPACT_ATOMS: atom_id res chain seq x y z
N MET A 1 8.07 -3.52 22.46
CA MET A 1 6.72 -3.17 21.95
C MET A 1 6.93 -2.52 20.60
N ALA A 2 6.03 -2.66 19.63
CA ALA A 2 6.25 -2.07 18.31
C ALA A 2 6.08 -0.54 18.37
N ASP A 3 6.94 0.18 17.65
CA ASP A 3 6.91 1.65 17.56
C ASP A 3 5.90 2.12 16.51
N THR A 4 5.55 1.25 15.58
CA THR A 4 4.55 1.52 14.54
C THR A 4 3.43 0.48 14.53
N PRO A 5 2.21 0.86 14.12
CA PRO A 5 1.09 -0.08 14.02
C PRO A 5 1.36 -1.28 13.10
N GLU A 6 2.06 -1.07 11.99
CA GLU A 6 2.39 -2.08 10.98
C GLU A 6 3.37 -3.16 11.47
N GLU A 7 4.19 -2.86 12.48
CA GLU A 7 5.15 -3.80 13.07
C GLU A 7 4.56 -4.58 14.26
N SER A 8 3.34 -4.25 14.68
CA SER A 8 2.71 -4.85 15.86
C SER A 8 2.01 -6.17 15.53
N ASN A 9 2.76 -7.28 15.64
CA ASN A 9 2.39 -8.65 15.25
C ASN A 9 1.03 -9.18 15.72
N HIS A 10 0.45 -8.62 16.80
CA HIS A 10 -0.76 -9.14 17.43
C HIS A 10 -1.93 -8.16 17.43
N THR A 11 -1.91 -7.13 16.58
CA THR A 11 -2.98 -6.12 16.52
C THR A 11 -3.92 -6.31 15.33
N SER A 12 -5.15 -5.82 15.47
CA SER A 12 -6.14 -5.82 14.39
C SER A 12 -5.69 -4.98 13.20
N ILE A 13 -5.02 -3.85 13.44
CA ILE A 13 -4.49 -2.98 12.39
C ILE A 13 -3.40 -3.67 11.57
N GLN A 14 -2.45 -4.37 12.20
CA GLN A 14 -1.42 -5.12 11.48
C GLN A 14 -2.01 -6.20 10.56
N LYS A 15 -3.01 -6.94 11.03
CA LYS A 15 -3.71 -7.95 10.22
C LYS A 15 -4.42 -7.32 9.02
N ARG A 16 -5.07 -6.16 9.24
CA ARG A 16 -5.75 -5.41 8.19
C ARG A 16 -4.76 -4.86 7.15
N ILE A 17 -3.62 -4.31 7.58
CA ILE A 17 -2.53 -3.85 6.70
C ILE A 17 -1.99 -5.01 5.85
N SER A 18 -1.73 -6.15 6.48
CA SER A 18 -1.22 -7.34 5.79
C SER A 18 -2.18 -7.86 4.72
N ALA A 19 -3.48 -7.92 5.03
CA ALA A 19 -4.51 -8.33 4.06
C ALA A 19 -4.70 -7.30 2.93
N ALA A 20 -4.56 -6.00 3.23
CA ALA A 20 -4.72 -4.92 2.27
C ALA A 20 -3.69 -4.97 1.13
N LYS A 21 -2.46 -5.46 1.39
CA LYS A 21 -1.43 -5.65 0.36
C LYS A 21 -1.89 -6.58 -0.78
N SER A 22 -2.84 -7.47 -0.50
CA SER A 22 -3.44 -8.37 -1.48
C SER A 22 -4.86 -7.98 -1.87
N ASN A 23 -5.27 -6.72 -1.62
CA ASN A 23 -6.62 -6.20 -1.83
C ASN A 23 -7.72 -7.03 -1.13
N LYS A 24 -7.43 -7.55 0.07
CA LYS A 24 -8.34 -8.40 0.85
C LYS A 24 -8.60 -7.83 2.24
N GLN A 25 -9.65 -8.35 2.88
CA GLN A 25 -9.96 -8.16 4.29
C GLN A 25 -9.57 -9.43 5.06
N PRO A 26 -9.10 -9.33 6.32
CA PRO A 26 -8.80 -10.52 7.13
C PRO A 26 -10.08 -11.24 7.56
N ASN A 27 -10.19 -12.54 7.27
CA ASN A 27 -11.38 -13.36 7.57
C ASN A 27 -11.69 -13.49 9.07
N SER A 28 -10.69 -13.29 9.93
CA SER A 28 -10.84 -13.42 11.38
C SER A 28 -11.38 -12.16 12.06
N LEU A 29 -11.65 -11.08 11.32
CA LEU A 29 -12.13 -9.81 11.87
C LEU A 29 -13.41 -9.39 11.15
N LEU A 30 -14.25 -8.60 11.82
CA LEU A 30 -15.42 -8.01 11.20
C LEU A 30 -14.99 -7.16 9.98
N PRO A 31 -15.58 -7.40 8.79
CA PRO A 31 -15.19 -6.70 7.56
C PRO A 31 -15.64 -5.24 7.60
N PHE A 32 -15.00 -4.41 6.79
CA PHE A 32 -15.47 -3.06 6.50
C PHE A 32 -16.57 -3.12 5.44
N ALA A 33 -17.75 -2.57 5.78
CA ALA A 33 -18.88 -2.43 4.87
C ALA A 33 -18.82 -1.12 4.05
N GLY A 34 -17.87 -0.23 4.37
CA GLY A 34 -17.72 1.07 3.74
C GLY A 34 -18.63 2.13 4.36
N ASN A 35 -18.98 3.15 3.58
CA ASN A 35 -19.78 4.26 4.08
C ASN A 35 -21.24 3.83 4.33
N PRO A 36 -21.89 4.36 5.38
CA PRO A 36 -23.30 4.10 5.65
C PRO A 36 -24.19 4.34 4.42
N ARG A 37 -25.06 3.37 4.12
CA ARG A 37 -26.02 3.43 3.01
C ARG A 37 -27.22 2.52 3.27
N ASN A 38 -28.31 2.74 2.54
CA ASN A 38 -29.46 1.82 2.57
C ASN A 38 -29.03 0.41 2.13
N ASN A 39 -29.57 -0.61 2.79
CA ASN A 39 -29.23 -2.03 2.58
C ASN A 39 -27.71 -2.31 2.70
N MET A 40 -27.07 -1.77 3.74
CA MET A 40 -25.66 -2.06 4.04
C MET A 40 -25.49 -3.51 4.49
N PRO A 41 -24.50 -4.25 3.97
CA PRO A 41 -24.16 -5.56 4.51
C PRO A 41 -23.61 -5.43 5.94
N ASP A 42 -23.65 -6.52 6.70
CA ASP A 42 -23.08 -6.54 8.05
C ASP A 42 -21.57 -6.26 8.00
N GLY A 43 -21.11 -5.35 8.86
CA GLY A 43 -19.73 -4.88 8.88
C GLY A 43 -19.55 -3.48 9.47
N LEU A 44 -18.29 -3.08 9.58
CA LEU A 44 -17.90 -1.78 10.11
C LEU A 44 -18.23 -0.66 9.10
N PRO A 45 -18.91 0.42 9.52
CA PRO A 45 -19.30 1.53 8.65
C PRO A 45 -18.13 2.52 8.43
N PHE A 46 -17.00 2.01 7.97
CA PHE A 46 -15.79 2.79 7.69
C PHE A 46 -15.13 2.30 6.40
N GLN A 47 -14.44 3.20 5.70
CA GLN A 47 -13.45 2.76 4.73
C GLN A 47 -12.16 2.31 5.44
N LEU A 48 -11.45 1.36 4.83
CA LEU A 48 -10.20 0.83 5.40
C LEU A 48 -9.15 1.92 5.64
N GLY A 49 -9.00 2.86 4.70
CA GLY A 49 -8.06 3.98 4.83
C GLY A 49 -8.41 4.94 5.96
N GLU A 50 -9.71 5.24 6.14
CA GLU A 50 -10.19 6.07 7.25
C GLU A 50 -9.91 5.42 8.60
N TYR A 51 -10.08 4.10 8.69
CA TYR A 51 -9.70 3.35 9.89
C TYR A 51 -8.21 3.47 10.21
N PHE A 52 -7.32 3.37 9.21
CA PHE A 52 -5.88 3.53 9.44
C PHE A 52 -5.53 4.93 9.91
N ILE A 53 -6.11 5.95 9.27
CA ILE A 53 -5.95 7.35 9.68
C ILE A 53 -6.43 7.56 11.12
N LEU A 54 -7.58 7.01 11.49
CA LEU A 54 -8.13 7.11 12.84
C LEU A 54 -7.20 6.48 13.90
N VAL A 55 -6.67 5.29 13.61
CA VAL A 55 -5.71 4.63 14.51
C VAL A 55 -4.43 5.44 14.61
N GLU A 56 -3.93 6.02 13.51
CA GLU A 56 -2.76 6.89 13.54
C GLU A 56 -3.00 8.14 14.39
N TYR A 57 -4.10 8.85 14.18
CA TYR A 57 -4.41 10.06 14.94
C TYR A 57 -4.56 9.77 16.43
N SER A 58 -5.28 8.70 16.78
CA SER A 58 -5.44 8.32 18.18
C SER A 58 -4.11 7.92 18.82
N GLY A 59 -3.25 7.19 18.12
CA GLY A 59 -1.91 6.82 18.62
C GLY A 59 -0.98 8.01 18.79
N ARG A 60 -0.98 8.96 17.84
CA ARG A 60 -0.19 10.20 17.93
C ARG A 60 -0.57 11.06 19.13
N TYR A 61 -1.86 11.10 19.47
CA TYR A 61 -2.35 11.89 20.60
C TYR A 61 -2.02 11.28 21.98
N LEU A 62 -1.55 10.03 22.04
CA LEU A 62 -1.14 9.42 23.31
C LEU A 62 0.12 10.10 23.84
N HIS A 63 0.28 10.16 25.16
CA HIS A 63 1.53 10.64 25.76
C HIS A 63 2.74 9.83 25.29
N PRO A 64 3.92 10.44 25.08
CA PRO A 64 5.12 9.74 24.58
C PRO A 64 5.53 8.52 25.40
N ASN A 65 5.32 8.56 26.72
CA ASN A 65 5.66 7.46 27.61
C ASN A 65 4.57 6.36 27.67
N LYS A 66 3.48 6.51 26.91
CA LYS A 66 2.39 5.54 26.87
C LYS A 66 2.61 4.55 25.74
N SER A 67 2.30 3.29 26.03
CA SER A 67 2.17 2.25 25.02
C SER A 67 1.25 2.69 23.87
N GLY A 68 1.73 2.49 22.64
CA GLY A 68 0.99 2.81 21.42
C GLY A 68 1.09 4.27 20.98
N ASN A 69 1.93 5.10 21.63
CA ASN A 69 2.29 6.40 21.07
C ASN A 69 2.93 6.21 19.69
N ILE A 70 2.50 7.04 18.74
CA ILE A 70 3.05 7.09 17.39
C ILE A 70 3.76 8.43 17.24
N ASP A 71 5.01 8.42 16.83
CA ASP A 71 5.78 9.66 16.64
C ASP A 71 5.20 10.49 15.48
N TYR A 72 5.05 11.80 15.72
CA TYR A 72 4.63 12.78 14.73
C TYR A 72 5.65 12.97 13.60
N SER A 73 6.92 12.62 13.82
CA SER A 73 7.98 12.65 12.80
C SER A 73 7.77 11.63 11.68
N LEU A 74 6.97 10.58 11.93
CA LEU A 74 6.70 9.53 10.95
C LEU A 74 5.81 10.06 9.82
N SER A 75 6.13 9.63 8.59
CA SER A 75 5.29 9.84 7.41
C SER A 75 3.87 9.29 7.66
N PRO A 76 2.80 9.87 7.09
CA PRO A 76 1.44 9.40 7.29
C PRO A 76 1.27 7.90 7.01
N ILE A 77 0.42 7.22 7.79
CA ILE A 77 0.29 5.75 7.76
C ILE A 77 -0.02 5.22 6.36
N LEU A 78 -0.90 5.90 5.60
CA LEU A 78 -1.23 5.49 4.23
C LEU A 78 -0.01 5.49 3.31
N SER A 79 0.93 6.41 3.52
CA SER A 79 2.20 6.45 2.77
C SER A 79 3.08 5.27 3.14
N ARG A 80 3.23 5.00 4.45
CA ARG A 80 4.08 3.92 4.97
C ARG A 80 3.59 2.53 4.53
N VAL A 81 2.27 2.33 4.46
CA VAL A 81 1.68 1.04 4.04
C VAL A 81 1.49 0.90 2.52
N GLY A 82 1.89 1.91 1.73
CA GLY A 82 1.76 1.89 0.27
C GLY A 82 0.32 2.02 -0.24
N LEU A 83 -0.58 2.61 0.56
CA LEU A 83 -1.98 2.88 0.23
C LEU A 83 -2.27 4.38 0.06
N THR A 84 -1.23 5.18 -0.15
CA THR A 84 -1.42 6.57 -0.58
C THR A 84 -2.16 6.61 -1.90
N TYR A 85 -2.84 7.73 -2.16
CA TYR A 85 -3.38 8.01 -3.48
C TYR A 85 -2.25 7.86 -4.51
N CYS A 86 -2.24 6.73 -5.22
CA CYS A 86 -1.38 6.56 -6.37
C CYS A 86 -1.86 7.59 -7.38
N ASP A 87 -0.99 8.56 -7.67
CA ASP A 87 -1.21 9.54 -8.71
C ASP A 87 -1.24 8.77 -10.04
N TRP A 88 -2.44 8.31 -10.42
CA TRP A 88 -2.71 7.49 -11.59
C TRP A 88 -2.05 8.09 -12.83
N LYS A 89 -2.03 9.43 -12.92
CA LYS A 89 -1.36 10.16 -13.98
C LYS A 89 0.15 9.91 -13.97
N LYS A 90 0.82 10.00 -12.81
CA LYS A 90 2.26 9.65 -12.70
C LYS A 90 2.52 8.18 -13.01
N MET A 91 1.65 7.26 -12.58
CA MET A 91 1.78 5.85 -12.91
C MET A 91 1.71 5.60 -14.41
N VAL A 92 0.68 6.10 -15.10
CA VAL A 92 0.46 5.83 -16.52
C VAL A 92 1.48 6.55 -17.40
N THR A 93 1.84 7.80 -17.08
CA THR A 93 2.89 8.54 -17.81
C THR A 93 4.30 8.00 -17.53
N GLY A 94 4.52 7.41 -16.35
CA GLY A 94 5.76 6.75 -15.98
C GLY A 94 6.04 5.46 -16.75
N ILE A 95 5.02 4.79 -17.28
CA ILE A 95 5.18 3.58 -18.11
C ILE A 95 6.03 3.90 -19.35
N GLU A 96 5.72 4.99 -20.07
CA GLU A 96 6.45 5.36 -21.29
C GLU A 96 7.91 5.68 -21.04
N THR A 97 8.25 6.17 -19.84
CA THR A 97 9.61 6.52 -19.44
C THR A 97 10.36 5.33 -18.83
N ALA A 98 9.71 4.53 -17.98
CA ALA A 98 10.29 3.34 -17.35
C ALA A 98 10.57 2.22 -18.37
N PHE A 99 9.75 2.10 -19.42
CA PHE A 99 9.95 1.14 -20.52
C PHE A 99 10.67 1.74 -21.74
N LYS A 100 11.09 3.01 -21.70
CA LYS A 100 11.82 3.68 -22.78
C LYS A 100 13.25 3.19 -22.97
N SER A 101 13.82 2.45 -22.01
CA SER A 101 15.07 1.71 -22.22
C SER A 101 14.79 0.50 -23.11
N SER A 102 14.75 0.80 -24.41
CA SER A 102 14.58 -0.06 -25.59
C SER A 102 14.96 -1.53 -25.41
N VAL A 103 13.96 -2.42 -25.38
CA VAL A 103 14.08 -3.69 -26.10
C VAL A 103 13.52 -3.44 -27.50
N SER A 104 14.29 -2.72 -28.33
CA SER A 104 13.95 -2.65 -29.75
C SER A 104 14.25 -4.03 -30.34
N ILE A 105 13.21 -4.71 -30.82
CA ILE A 105 13.31 -5.90 -31.68
C ILE A 105 14.34 -5.66 -32.82
N GLU A 106 14.48 -4.41 -33.26
CA GLU A 106 15.46 -3.95 -34.24
C GLU A 106 16.93 -4.10 -33.79
N LYS A 107 17.23 -3.91 -32.48
CA LYS A 107 18.56 -4.16 -31.90
C LYS A 107 18.85 -5.67 -31.79
N LEU A 108 17.84 -6.49 -31.53
CA LEU A 108 17.96 -7.96 -31.51
C LEU A 108 18.21 -8.54 -32.91
N HIS A 109 17.57 -7.98 -33.95
CA HIS A 109 17.75 -8.44 -35.33
C HIS A 109 19.16 -8.14 -35.88
N ASN A 110 19.72 -6.95 -35.55
CA ASN A 110 21.07 -6.55 -35.95
C ASN A 110 22.20 -7.28 -35.19
N GLN A 111 21.93 -7.85 -34.00
CA GLN A 111 22.90 -8.69 -33.30
C GLN A 111 22.98 -10.11 -33.86
N ARG A 112 21.88 -10.62 -34.45
CA ARG A 112 21.82 -11.96 -35.02
C ARG A 112 22.56 -12.09 -36.36
N GLN A 113 22.62 -11.01 -37.16
CA GLN A 113 23.39 -11.00 -38.42
C GLN A 113 24.90 -10.87 -38.23
N LYS A 114 25.37 -10.33 -37.10
CA LYS A 114 26.81 -10.19 -36.79
C LYS A 114 27.47 -11.49 -36.33
N GLN A 115 26.70 -12.50 -35.93
CA GLN A 115 27.24 -13.81 -35.54
C GLN A 115 27.33 -14.82 -36.70
N THR A 116 26.71 -14.55 -37.84
CA THR A 116 26.76 -15.40 -39.05
C THR A 116 27.82 -14.98 -40.07
N GLY A 117 28.75 -14.08 -39.71
CA GLY A 117 29.71 -13.45 -40.63
C GLY A 117 31.16 -13.48 -40.18
N PHE A 118 31.61 -14.57 -39.53
CA PHE A 118 33.04 -14.88 -39.39
C PHE A 118 33.28 -16.31 -39.87
N GLY A 119 33.52 -16.43 -41.17
CA GLY A 119 34.31 -17.49 -41.78
C GLY A 119 35.63 -16.88 -42.26
#